data_AF-A0AAJ6GBD1-F1
#
_entry.id   AF-A0AAJ6GBD1-F1
#
_cell.length_a   1.000
_cell.length_b   1.000
_cell.length_c   1.000
_cell.angle_alpha   90.00
_cell.angle_beta   90.00
_cell.angle_gamma   90.00
#
_symmetry.space_group_name_H-M   'P 1'
#
loop_
_entity.id
_entity.type
_entity.pdbx_description
1 polymer ?
#
loop_
_entity_poly.entity_id
_entity_poly.type
_entity_poly.pdbx_seq_one_letter_code
_entity_poly.pdbx_strand_id
1 'polypeptide(L)'
;MLKCIAMNRNFNIEIFDNINILKELAKTWNVFLHFRICCVSLKNSEYLLSILSSIVNKNYSYKNVEALSNNMINEYNSKHADFYLINKYINKDYNNKVLSEIVSSIEGKEVYITEDYNKDIEYLDNLDLDPILKLLVFQRISYEYLKNYKNCINIFKIIFNLYSKKIKLLDNPILYPDAFFQINMVDHFNHESVIIYLKFLRDICLYGMETINFVYDNLNILKSKLDKDKKFKSILKTKSFFIIFMTPYIKIVDLMELFKWKRDKAARLLLRLKNEGLFFELKIKKEKLYINKYLIDLFAKGKHNKPDDFLSKKTATKKIKES
;
A
#
# COMPACT_ATOMS: atom_id res chain seq x y z
N MET A 1 29.56 -4.69 -37.80
CA MET A 1 30.38 -4.10 -36.72
C MET A 1 29.43 -3.80 -35.55
N LEU A 2 29.27 -4.80 -34.68
CA LEU A 2 28.35 -4.80 -33.53
C LEU A 2 28.88 -3.82 -32.48
N LYS A 3 28.21 -2.68 -32.30
CA LYS A 3 28.43 -1.84 -31.13
C LYS A 3 27.90 -2.61 -29.92
N CYS A 4 28.82 -3.14 -29.11
CA CYS A 4 28.58 -3.54 -27.74
C CYS A 4 27.86 -2.41 -26.99
N ILE A 5 26.55 -2.55 -26.80
CA ILE A 5 25.76 -1.76 -25.86
C ILE A 5 25.39 -2.73 -24.75
N ALA A 6 26.18 -2.77 -23.66
CA ALA A 6 25.79 -3.19 -22.30
C ALA A 6 27.04 -3.46 -21.43
N MET A 7 27.97 -2.52 -21.36
CA MET A 7 29.00 -2.44 -20.30
C MET A 7 29.32 -0.96 -20.09
N ASN A 8 28.34 -0.19 -19.62
CA ASN A 8 28.58 1.21 -19.27
C ASN A 8 27.54 1.78 -18.28
N ARG A 9 27.31 1.07 -17.19
CA ARG A 9 26.66 1.65 -16.00
C ARG A 9 27.52 1.36 -14.79
N ASN A 10 28.71 1.97 -14.77
CA ASN A 10 29.50 2.13 -13.55
C ASN A 10 28.68 2.98 -12.58
N PHE A 11 27.77 2.36 -11.84
CA PHE A 11 27.31 2.93 -10.59
C PHE A 11 28.55 3.10 -9.73
N ASN A 12 28.95 4.34 -9.47
CA ASN A 12 30.04 4.58 -8.55
C ASN A 12 29.56 4.23 -7.14
N ILE A 13 29.78 2.99 -6.74
CA ILE A 13 29.43 2.46 -5.42
C ILE A 13 30.22 3.15 -4.31
N GLU A 14 31.40 3.72 -4.60
CA GLU A 14 32.19 4.51 -3.64
C GLU A 14 31.42 5.75 -3.15
N ILE A 15 30.39 6.18 -3.89
CA ILE A 15 29.50 7.25 -3.44
C ILE A 15 28.87 6.93 -2.08
N PHE A 16 28.66 5.64 -1.78
CA PHE A 16 28.01 5.19 -0.56
C PHE A 16 28.92 5.25 0.67
N ASP A 17 30.24 5.35 0.48
CA ASP A 17 31.22 5.51 1.55
C ASP A 17 31.24 6.94 2.12
N ASN A 18 30.49 7.86 1.50
CA ASN A 18 30.36 9.21 1.98
C ASN A 18 29.74 9.26 3.39
N ILE A 19 30.43 9.91 4.32
CA ILE A 19 30.01 10.01 5.73
C ILE A 19 28.59 10.57 5.91
N ASN A 20 28.13 11.47 5.04
CA ASN A 20 26.78 12.04 5.14
C ASN A 20 25.71 11.04 4.68
N ILE A 21 26.03 10.21 3.68
CA ILE A 21 25.14 9.11 3.25
C ILE A 21 25.06 8.07 4.36
N LEU A 22 26.19 7.66 4.95
CA LEU A 22 26.20 6.70 6.06
C LEU A 22 25.40 7.19 7.27
N LYS A 23 25.51 8.49 7.60
CA LYS A 23 24.70 9.12 8.67
C LYS A 23 23.21 9.09 8.37
N GLU A 24 22.79 9.43 7.16
CA GLU A 24 21.37 9.38 6.79
C GLU A 24 20.87 7.94 6.68
N LEU A 25 21.68 7.01 6.18
CA LEU A 25 21.37 5.58 6.10
C LEU A 25 21.07 5.00 7.48
N ALA A 26 21.91 5.31 8.48
CA ALA A 26 21.68 4.89 9.86
C ALA A 26 20.36 5.41 10.44
N LYS A 27 20.02 6.69 10.18
CA LYS A 27 18.73 7.27 10.60
C LYS A 27 17.56 6.56 9.92
N THR A 28 17.68 6.31 8.62
CA THR A 28 16.64 5.63 7.83
C THR A 28 16.44 4.20 8.33
N TRP A 29 17.51 3.44 8.61
CA TRP A 29 17.42 2.10 9.18
C TRP A 29 16.67 2.04 10.50
N ASN A 30 16.95 2.96 11.42
CA ASN A 30 16.27 2.99 12.71
C ASN A 30 14.75 3.11 12.53
N VAL A 31 14.31 4.04 11.67
CA VAL A 31 12.89 4.20 11.35
C VAL A 31 12.33 2.99 10.61
N PHE A 32 13.08 2.45 9.66
CA PHE A 32 12.66 1.32 8.83
C PHE A 32 12.41 0.07 9.68
N LEU A 33 13.27 -0.20 10.66
CA LEU A 33 13.12 -1.31 11.60
C LEU A 33 11.84 -1.18 12.43
N HIS A 34 11.57 0.01 12.98
CA HIS A 34 10.33 0.27 13.71
C HIS A 34 9.09 0.11 12.83
N PHE A 35 9.15 0.63 11.59
CA PHE A 35 8.05 0.47 10.63
C PHE A 35 7.77 -0.98 10.32
N ARG A 36 8.82 -1.79 10.12
CA ARG A 36 8.70 -3.22 9.88
C ARG A 36 8.04 -3.94 11.06
N ILE A 37 8.41 -3.61 12.30
CA ILE A 37 7.76 -4.14 13.52
C ILE A 37 6.28 -3.75 13.57
N CYS A 38 5.94 -2.48 13.31
CA CYS A 38 4.56 -2.02 13.24
C CYS A 38 3.75 -2.83 12.20
N CYS A 39 4.36 -3.17 11.07
CA CYS A 39 3.70 -3.90 10.00
C CYS A 39 3.49 -5.39 10.31
N VAL A 40 4.38 -6.02 11.10
CA VAL A 40 4.19 -7.40 11.61
C VAL A 40 2.94 -7.50 12.50
N SER A 41 2.62 -6.45 13.27
CA SER A 41 1.40 -6.41 14.09
C SER A 41 0.12 -6.42 13.23
N LEU A 42 0.23 -6.08 11.95
CA LEU A 42 -0.86 -5.94 11.01
C LEU A 42 -0.90 -7.04 9.95
N LYS A 43 -0.51 -8.29 10.29
CA LYS A 43 -0.33 -9.45 9.39
C LYS A 43 -1.25 -9.63 8.15
N ASN A 44 -2.37 -8.90 8.01
CA ASN A 44 -3.29 -8.90 6.86
C ASN A 44 -3.69 -7.49 6.35
N SER A 45 -2.90 -6.42 6.56
CA SER A 45 -3.27 -5.02 6.25
C SER A 45 -2.63 -4.44 4.98
N GLU A 46 -2.11 -5.28 4.09
CA GLU A 46 -1.48 -4.86 2.83
C GLU A 46 -2.36 -3.85 2.08
N TYR A 47 -3.67 -4.08 2.14
CA TYR A 47 -4.71 -3.23 1.56
C TYR A 47 -4.87 -1.85 2.23
N LEU A 48 -4.75 -1.79 3.57
CA LEU A 48 -4.79 -0.53 4.32
C LEU A 48 -3.58 0.30 3.89
N LEU A 49 -2.37 -0.26 3.94
CA LEU A 49 -1.13 0.48 3.68
C LEU A 49 -1.03 1.02 2.24
N SER A 50 -1.55 0.27 1.27
CA SER A 50 -1.70 0.74 -0.12
C SER A 50 -2.65 1.94 -0.24
N ILE A 51 -3.72 1.97 0.54
CA ILE A 51 -4.70 3.06 0.54
C ILE A 51 -4.21 4.26 1.35
N LEU A 52 -3.52 4.02 2.46
CA LEU A 52 -2.85 5.06 3.23
C LEU A 52 -1.80 5.80 2.41
N SER A 53 -0.97 5.10 1.62
CA SER A 53 -0.01 5.75 0.72
C SER A 53 -0.71 6.66 -0.32
N SER A 54 -1.86 6.28 -0.85
CA SER A 54 -2.58 7.12 -1.82
C SER A 54 -3.29 8.32 -1.20
N ILE A 55 -3.70 8.24 0.07
CA ILE A 55 -4.27 9.36 0.83
C ILE A 55 -3.20 10.43 1.12
N VAL A 56 -1.95 10.03 1.40
CA VAL A 56 -0.80 10.94 1.56
C VAL A 56 -0.53 11.74 0.30
N ASN A 57 -0.53 11.05 -0.83
CA ASN A 57 -0.04 11.58 -2.09
C ASN A 57 -1.03 12.52 -2.77
N LYS A 58 -2.22 12.72 -2.17
CA LYS A 58 -3.33 13.50 -2.74
C LYS A 58 -3.83 14.48 -1.68
N ASN A 59 -3.25 15.69 -1.64
CA ASN A 59 -3.83 16.87 -1.00
C ASN A 59 -5.20 17.19 -1.64
N TYR A 60 -6.28 16.51 -1.26
CA TYR A 60 -7.61 16.81 -1.78
C TYR A 60 -8.63 16.98 -0.66
N SER A 61 -9.20 18.18 -0.62
CA SER A 61 -10.37 18.51 0.18
C SER A 61 -11.54 17.60 -0.21
N TYR A 62 -12.03 16.81 0.73
CA TYR A 62 -13.14 15.88 0.56
C TYR A 62 -14.48 16.62 0.46
N LYS A 63 -14.85 17.08 -0.74
CA LYS A 63 -16.12 17.78 -0.97
C LYS A 63 -17.23 16.95 -1.61
N ASN A 64 -17.01 15.70 -2.05
CA ASN A 64 -18.12 14.88 -2.54
C ASN A 64 -17.85 13.36 -2.50
N VAL A 65 -18.66 12.62 -1.73
CA VAL A 65 -18.52 11.16 -1.48
C VAL A 65 -18.89 10.32 -2.71
N GLU A 66 -19.81 10.79 -3.56
CA GLU A 66 -20.19 10.10 -4.80
C GLU A 66 -19.11 10.18 -5.89
N ALA A 67 -18.44 11.33 -6.06
CA ALA A 67 -17.31 11.47 -6.98
C ALA A 67 -16.08 10.65 -6.52
N LEU A 68 -15.94 10.47 -5.21
CA LEU A 68 -14.98 9.54 -4.61
C LEU A 68 -15.26 8.10 -5.08
N SER A 69 -16.52 7.66 -5.09
CA SER A 69 -16.87 6.25 -5.35
C SER A 69 -16.40 5.72 -6.72
N ASN A 70 -16.55 6.49 -7.81
CA ASN A 70 -16.15 6.03 -9.15
C ASN A 70 -14.62 6.04 -9.37
N ASN A 71 -13.92 7.07 -8.89
CA ASN A 71 -12.46 7.12 -8.92
C ASN A 71 -11.84 6.06 -8.00
N MET A 72 -12.47 5.78 -6.86
CA MET A 72 -12.02 4.79 -5.90
C MET A 72 -12.30 3.35 -6.33
N ILE A 73 -13.33 3.07 -7.14
CA ILE A 73 -13.56 1.74 -7.72
C ILE A 73 -12.47 1.43 -8.76
N ASN A 74 -12.10 2.41 -9.58
CA ASN A 74 -10.98 2.28 -10.51
C ASN A 74 -9.65 2.06 -9.76
N GLU A 75 -9.45 2.77 -8.64
CA GLU A 75 -8.29 2.59 -7.77
C GLU A 75 -8.29 1.23 -7.05
N TYR A 76 -9.45 0.78 -6.56
CA TYR A 76 -9.67 -0.56 -5.97
C TYR A 76 -9.30 -1.66 -6.97
N ASN A 77 -9.85 -1.58 -8.19
CA ASN A 77 -9.62 -2.56 -9.24
C ASN A 77 -8.15 -2.55 -9.72
N SER A 78 -7.55 -1.36 -9.89
CA SER A 78 -6.15 -1.21 -10.25
C SER A 78 -5.22 -1.80 -9.19
N LYS A 79 -5.51 -1.56 -7.90
CA LYS A 79 -4.71 -2.09 -6.80
C LYS A 79 -4.87 -3.60 -6.63
N HIS A 80 -6.07 -4.13 -6.86
CA HIS A 80 -6.26 -5.58 -6.92
C HIS A 80 -5.42 -6.21 -8.04
N ALA A 81 -5.29 -5.54 -9.19
CA ALA A 81 -4.42 -5.99 -10.27
C ALA A 81 -2.94 -5.93 -9.86
N ASP A 82 -2.49 -4.85 -9.23
CA ASP A 82 -1.11 -4.72 -8.73
C ASP A 82 -0.80 -5.80 -7.68
N PHE A 83 -1.69 -6.01 -6.69
CA PHE A 83 -1.54 -7.05 -5.67
C PHE A 83 -1.58 -8.45 -6.26
N TYR A 84 -2.44 -8.68 -7.26
CA TYR A 84 -2.46 -9.95 -7.97
C TYR A 84 -1.11 -10.22 -8.64
N LEU A 85 -0.54 -9.23 -9.32
CA LEU A 85 0.78 -9.36 -9.94
C LEU A 85 1.87 -9.58 -8.88
N ILE A 86 1.90 -8.78 -7.81
CA ILE A 86 2.83 -8.97 -6.69
C ILE A 86 2.73 -10.40 -6.18
N ASN A 87 1.55 -10.88 -5.79
CA ASN A 87 1.35 -12.23 -5.27
C ASN A 87 1.71 -13.33 -6.28
N LYS A 88 1.47 -13.12 -7.58
CA LYS A 88 1.86 -14.04 -8.64
C LYS A 88 3.37 -14.22 -8.74
N TYR A 89 4.16 -13.17 -8.50
CA TYR A 89 5.61 -13.17 -8.68
C TYR A 89 6.42 -13.13 -7.38
N ILE A 90 5.77 -13.02 -6.21
CA ILE A 90 6.43 -12.77 -4.92
C ILE A 90 7.43 -13.83 -4.48
N ASN A 91 7.27 -15.06 -4.98
CA ASN A 91 8.13 -16.21 -4.68
C ASN A 91 8.93 -16.67 -5.91
N LYS A 92 8.95 -15.89 -7.00
CA LYS A 92 9.71 -16.22 -8.21
C LYS A 92 11.04 -15.47 -8.22
N ASP A 93 12.03 -16.06 -8.87
CA ASP A 93 13.29 -15.38 -9.16
C ASP A 93 13.03 -14.20 -10.07
N TYR A 94 13.48 -13.04 -9.63
CA TYR A 94 13.24 -11.80 -10.33
C TYR A 94 14.29 -11.61 -11.44
N ASN A 95 13.85 -11.77 -12.68
CA ASN A 95 14.66 -11.77 -13.90
C ASN A 95 13.91 -11.11 -15.07
N ASN A 96 14.55 -11.04 -16.23
CA ASN A 96 14.02 -10.41 -17.44
C ASN A 96 12.69 -11.04 -17.91
N LYS A 97 12.50 -12.36 -17.74
CA LYS A 97 11.24 -13.04 -18.09
C LYS A 97 10.10 -12.59 -17.17
N VAL A 98 10.34 -12.59 -15.86
CA VAL A 98 9.37 -12.08 -14.88
C VAL A 98 9.04 -10.61 -15.15
N LEU A 99 10.05 -9.78 -15.42
CA LEU A 99 9.82 -8.37 -15.75
C LEU A 99 9.03 -8.21 -17.05
N SER A 100 9.34 -9.00 -18.09
CA SER A 100 8.61 -9.02 -19.36
C SER A 100 7.13 -9.37 -19.16
N GLU A 101 6.82 -10.39 -18.34
CA GLU A 101 5.43 -10.76 -18.03
C GLU A 101 4.69 -9.65 -17.26
N ILE A 102 5.34 -9.00 -16.30
CA ILE A 102 4.76 -7.89 -15.53
C ILE A 102 4.47 -6.71 -16.46
N VAL A 103 5.45 -6.27 -17.25
CA VAL A 103 5.30 -5.14 -18.17
C VAL A 103 4.23 -5.44 -19.21
N SER A 104 4.22 -6.65 -19.77
CA SER A 104 3.21 -7.07 -20.75
C SER A 104 1.80 -7.04 -20.18
N SER A 105 1.64 -7.49 -18.93
CA SER A 105 0.34 -7.51 -18.24
C SER A 105 -0.21 -6.09 -18.02
N ILE A 106 0.67 -5.12 -17.73
CA ILE A 106 0.27 -3.74 -17.40
C ILE A 106 0.09 -2.89 -18.67
N GLU A 107 0.95 -3.06 -19.67
CA GLU A 107 0.86 -2.34 -20.95
C GLU A 107 -0.22 -2.92 -21.87
N GLY A 108 -0.72 -4.13 -21.61
CA GLY A 108 -1.75 -4.78 -22.42
C GLY A 108 -1.25 -5.22 -23.80
N LYS A 109 0.07 -5.38 -23.96
CA LYS A 109 0.73 -5.82 -25.19
C LYS A 109 1.94 -6.67 -24.83
N GLU A 110 2.38 -7.51 -25.75
CA GLU A 110 3.58 -8.30 -25.54
C GLU A 110 4.83 -7.41 -25.50
N VAL A 111 5.62 -7.57 -24.45
CA VAL A 111 6.86 -6.82 -24.21
C VAL A 111 7.97 -7.79 -23.80
N TYR A 112 9.14 -7.60 -24.41
CA TYR A 112 10.33 -8.39 -24.16
C TYR A 112 11.43 -7.51 -23.57
N ILE A 113 11.85 -7.84 -22.34
CA ILE A 113 13.02 -7.24 -21.69
C ILE A 113 14.25 -8.09 -22.01
N THR A 114 15.33 -7.42 -22.39
CA THR A 114 16.58 -8.07 -22.82
C THR A 114 17.24 -8.87 -21.69
N GLU A 115 18.03 -9.89 -22.04
CA GLU A 115 18.77 -10.70 -21.06
C GLU A 115 19.86 -9.92 -20.32
N ASP A 116 20.28 -8.77 -20.84
CA ASP A 116 21.23 -7.88 -20.13
C ASP A 116 20.69 -7.41 -18.78
N TYR A 117 19.36 -7.35 -18.62
CA TYR A 117 18.75 -7.11 -17.33
C TYR A 117 19.15 -8.15 -16.28
N ASN A 118 19.31 -9.42 -16.66
CA ASN A 118 19.71 -10.46 -15.73
C ASN A 118 21.14 -10.24 -15.23
N LYS A 119 22.04 -9.83 -16.12
CA LYS A 119 23.43 -9.54 -15.78
C LYS A 119 23.53 -8.35 -14.82
N ASP A 120 22.75 -7.30 -15.07
CA ASP A 120 22.69 -6.12 -14.20
C ASP A 120 22.16 -6.48 -12.79
N ILE A 121 21.14 -7.35 -12.71
CA ILE A 121 20.58 -7.82 -11.43
C ILE A 121 21.54 -8.76 -10.71
N GLU A 122 22.18 -9.68 -11.42
CA GLU A 122 23.17 -10.60 -10.85
C GLU A 122 24.37 -9.83 -10.28
N TYR A 123 24.87 -8.83 -11.01
CA TYR A 123 25.91 -7.93 -10.51
C TYR A 123 25.47 -7.25 -9.21
N LEU A 124 24.27 -6.66 -9.18
CA LEU A 124 23.74 -6.00 -7.99
C LEU A 124 23.57 -6.96 -6.79
N ASP A 125 23.05 -8.16 -7.02
CA ASP A 125 22.85 -9.15 -5.96
C ASP A 125 24.19 -9.50 -5.29
N ASN A 126 25.26 -9.60 -6.09
CA ASN A 126 26.62 -9.93 -5.67
C ASN A 126 27.39 -8.77 -5.01
N LEU A 127 26.92 -7.52 -5.10
CA LEU A 127 27.54 -6.40 -4.40
C LEU A 127 27.41 -6.57 -2.88
N ASP A 128 28.48 -6.30 -2.13
CA ASP A 128 28.38 -6.16 -0.67
C ASP A 128 27.90 -4.75 -0.34
N LEU A 129 26.59 -4.57 -0.34
CA LEU A 129 25.95 -3.28 -0.18
C LEU A 129 24.74 -3.43 0.75
N ASP A 130 24.51 -2.40 1.57
CA ASP A 130 23.35 -2.32 2.44
C ASP A 130 22.03 -2.54 1.66
N PRO A 131 21.06 -3.33 2.19
CA PRO A 131 19.79 -3.59 1.52
C PRO A 131 19.03 -2.35 1.04
N ILE A 132 19.03 -1.25 1.81
CA ILE A 132 18.35 0.00 1.40
C ILE A 132 19.05 0.61 0.19
N LEU A 133 20.39 0.59 0.17
CA LEU A 133 21.17 1.09 -0.96
C LEU A 133 21.09 0.15 -2.17
N LYS A 134 21.05 -1.18 -1.96
CA LYS A 134 20.76 -2.15 -3.02
C LYS A 134 19.42 -1.88 -3.69
N LEU A 135 18.39 -1.54 -2.90
CA LEU A 135 17.08 -1.18 -3.42
C LEU A 135 17.13 0.09 -4.29
N LEU A 136 17.91 1.10 -3.92
CA LEU A 136 18.12 2.30 -4.75
C LEU A 136 18.74 1.94 -6.10
N VAL A 137 19.84 1.17 -6.08
CA VAL A 137 20.54 0.74 -7.29
C VAL A 137 19.62 -0.11 -8.17
N PHE A 138 18.87 -1.04 -7.56
CA PHE A 138 17.85 -1.85 -8.24
C PHE A 138 16.82 -1.00 -8.98
N GLN A 139 16.24 -0.01 -8.31
CA GLN A 139 15.23 0.84 -8.90
C GLN A 139 15.81 1.64 -10.08
N ARG A 140 17.08 2.07 -9.98
CA ARG A 140 17.75 2.83 -11.03
C ARG A 140 18.16 1.97 -12.22
N ILE A 141 18.65 0.76 -12.00
CA ILE A 141 18.84 -0.25 -13.06
C ILE A 141 17.51 -0.44 -13.77
N SER A 142 16.46 -0.76 -13.03
CA SER A 142 15.13 -1.00 -13.58
C SER A 142 14.55 0.21 -14.31
N TYR A 143 14.85 1.43 -13.85
CA TYR A 143 14.40 2.67 -14.49
C TYR A 143 14.82 2.74 -15.95
N GLU A 144 16.07 2.40 -16.21
CA GLU A 144 16.61 2.47 -17.54
C GLU A 144 15.96 1.52 -18.55
N TYR A 145 15.48 0.36 -18.09
CA TYR A 145 14.75 -0.58 -18.93
C TYR A 145 13.28 -0.19 -19.09
N LEU A 146 12.73 0.60 -18.16
CA LEU A 146 11.29 0.83 -18.07
C LEU A 146 10.84 2.25 -18.43
N LYS A 147 11.75 3.23 -18.48
CA LYS A 147 11.45 4.67 -18.63
C LYS A 147 10.60 5.04 -19.85
N ASN A 148 10.62 4.21 -20.90
CA ASN A 148 9.88 4.45 -22.14
C ASN A 148 8.46 3.84 -22.16
N TYR A 149 8.05 3.09 -21.13
CA TYR A 149 6.70 2.53 -21.07
C TYR A 149 5.70 3.51 -20.45
N LYS A 150 4.46 3.48 -20.93
CA LYS A 150 3.41 4.42 -20.52
C LYS A 150 3.08 4.31 -19.04
N ASN A 151 3.07 3.08 -18.51
CA ASN A 151 2.71 2.78 -17.12
C ASN A 151 3.94 2.49 -16.25
N CYS A 152 5.12 3.04 -16.59
CA CYS A 152 6.38 2.77 -15.90
C CYS A 152 6.29 2.96 -14.38
N ILE A 153 5.58 3.98 -13.90
CA ILE A 153 5.36 4.25 -12.46
C ILE A 153 4.68 3.06 -11.77
N ASN A 154 3.65 2.47 -12.37
CA ASN A 154 2.94 1.33 -11.77
C ASN A 154 3.83 0.07 -11.77
N ILE A 155 4.56 -0.16 -12.86
CA ILE A 155 5.54 -1.25 -12.94
C ILE A 155 6.58 -1.11 -11.82
N PHE A 156 7.11 0.10 -11.59
CA PHE A 156 8.09 0.34 -10.54
C PHE A 156 7.58 0.00 -9.14
N LYS A 157 6.30 0.29 -8.84
CA LYS A 157 5.69 -0.06 -7.53
C LYS A 157 5.71 -1.56 -7.29
N ILE A 158 5.36 -2.34 -8.31
CA ILE A 158 5.31 -3.80 -8.20
C ILE A 158 6.71 -4.34 -7.99
N ILE A 159 7.67 -3.96 -8.83
CA ILE A 159 9.02 -4.52 -8.76
C ILE A 159 9.79 -4.05 -7.51
N PHE A 160 9.50 -2.84 -7.02
CA PHE A 160 10.03 -2.35 -5.74
C PHE A 160 9.68 -3.30 -4.59
N ASN A 161 8.41 -3.71 -4.54
CA ASN A 161 7.90 -4.59 -3.50
C ASN A 161 8.44 -6.02 -3.65
N LEU A 162 8.53 -6.53 -4.88
CA LEU A 162 9.15 -7.84 -5.15
C LEU A 162 10.62 -7.88 -4.71
N TYR A 163 11.40 -6.87 -5.10
CA TYR A 163 12.83 -6.82 -4.77
C TYR A 163 13.08 -6.54 -3.28
N SER A 164 12.30 -5.65 -2.66
CA SER A 164 12.37 -5.40 -1.21
C SER A 164 12.18 -6.66 -0.39
N LYS A 165 11.30 -7.57 -0.83
CA LYS A 165 11.12 -8.87 -0.18
C LYS A 165 12.31 -9.81 -0.44
N LYS A 166 12.81 -9.87 -1.68
CA LYS A 166 13.99 -10.68 -2.04
C LYS A 166 15.19 -10.38 -1.14
N ILE A 167 15.48 -9.10 -0.91
CA ILE A 167 16.59 -8.65 -0.05
C ILE A 167 16.23 -8.60 1.45
N LYS A 168 15.07 -9.14 1.84
CA LYS A 168 14.56 -9.19 3.23
C LYS A 168 14.45 -7.83 3.92
N LEU A 169 14.31 -6.78 3.14
CA LEU A 169 14.08 -5.43 3.66
C LEU A 169 12.66 -5.33 4.21
N LEU A 170 11.65 -5.78 3.45
CA LEU A 170 10.26 -5.88 3.90
C LEU A 170 9.80 -7.34 3.95
N ASP A 171 9.09 -7.72 5.02
CA ASP A 171 8.43 -9.04 5.07
C ASP A 171 7.20 -9.11 4.17
N ASN A 172 6.48 -7.99 4.04
CA ASN A 172 5.27 -7.86 3.23
C ASN A 172 5.39 -6.68 2.25
N PRO A 173 4.83 -6.79 1.04
CA PRO A 173 4.89 -5.76 -0.01
C PRO A 173 3.89 -4.62 0.26
N ILE A 174 4.31 -3.63 1.05
CA ILE A 174 3.39 -2.62 1.62
C ILE A 174 3.74 -1.16 1.32
N LEU A 175 4.92 -0.90 0.72
CA LEU A 175 5.38 0.46 0.46
C LEU A 175 5.11 0.85 -1.00
N TYR A 176 4.43 1.98 -1.19
CA TYR A 176 4.06 2.52 -2.51
C TYR A 176 4.63 3.93 -2.67
N PRO A 177 5.88 4.08 -3.14
CA PRO A 177 6.54 5.37 -3.21
C PRO A 177 6.21 6.14 -4.50
N ASP A 178 4.95 6.54 -4.68
CA ASP A 178 4.47 7.19 -5.92
C ASP A 178 5.20 8.50 -6.25
N ALA A 179 5.39 9.37 -5.25
CA ALA A 179 6.04 10.67 -5.41
C ALA A 179 7.56 10.59 -5.69
N PHE A 180 8.20 9.45 -5.39
CA PHE A 180 9.63 9.28 -5.53
C PHE A 180 10.10 9.05 -6.96
N PHE A 181 9.32 8.29 -7.73
CA PHE A 181 9.72 7.90 -9.09
C PHE A 181 9.79 9.09 -10.05
N GLN A 182 9.06 10.16 -9.77
CA GLN A 182 9.02 11.35 -10.62
C GLN A 182 10.21 12.30 -10.39
N ILE A 183 10.80 12.31 -9.20
CA ILE A 183 11.75 13.36 -8.79
C ILE A 183 13.22 12.90 -8.87
N ASN A 184 13.54 11.64 -8.54
CA ASN A 184 14.95 11.21 -8.32
C ASN A 184 15.57 10.33 -9.42
N MET A 185 14.79 9.91 -10.42
CA MET A 185 15.29 9.04 -11.49
C MET A 185 15.71 9.77 -12.76
N VAL A 186 15.40 11.07 -12.86
CA VAL A 186 15.61 11.85 -14.08
C VAL A 186 16.98 12.54 -14.07
N ASP A 187 17.50 12.90 -12.88
CA ASP A 187 18.75 13.66 -12.74
C ASP A 187 19.96 12.80 -12.29
N HIS A 188 21.15 13.39 -12.42
CA HIS A 188 22.45 12.76 -12.18
C HIS A 188 22.54 12.05 -10.82
N PHE A 189 23.01 10.80 -10.81
CA PHE A 189 23.29 10.05 -9.58
C PHE A 189 24.47 10.68 -8.84
N ASN A 190 24.18 11.38 -7.76
CA ASN A 190 25.18 12.07 -6.94
C ASN A 190 24.86 11.91 -5.44
N HIS A 191 25.74 12.41 -4.57
CA HIS A 191 25.58 12.27 -3.12
C HIS A 191 24.24 12.85 -2.61
N GLU A 192 23.81 13.97 -3.18
CA GLU A 192 22.58 14.65 -2.80
C GLU A 192 21.34 13.81 -3.15
N SER A 193 21.30 13.22 -4.34
CA SER A 193 20.22 12.34 -4.77
C SER A 193 20.05 11.11 -3.86
N VAL A 194 21.17 10.54 -3.36
CA VAL A 194 21.15 9.42 -2.41
C VAL A 194 20.61 9.88 -1.05
N ILE A 195 21.03 11.05 -0.56
CA ILE A 195 20.53 11.61 0.70
C ILE A 195 19.02 11.89 0.61
N ILE A 196 18.54 12.46 -0.51
CA ILE A 196 17.12 12.71 -0.74
C ILE A 196 16.33 11.40 -0.72
N TYR A 197 16.85 10.34 -1.36
CA TYR A 197 16.24 9.01 -1.31
C TYR A 197 16.08 8.48 0.12
N LEU A 198 17.15 8.53 0.90
CA LEU A 198 17.15 8.01 2.26
C LEU A 198 16.18 8.76 3.17
N LYS A 199 16.11 10.09 3.03
CA LYS A 199 15.13 10.93 3.75
C LYS A 199 13.70 10.60 3.33
N PHE A 200 13.44 10.47 2.03
CA PHE A 200 12.13 10.11 1.52
C PHE A 200 11.65 8.76 2.06
N LEU A 201 12.52 7.72 2.02
CA LEU A 201 12.17 6.41 2.58
C LEU A 201 11.86 6.49 4.07
N ARG A 202 12.66 7.26 4.82
CA ARG A 202 12.43 7.51 6.23
C ARG A 202 11.07 8.16 6.47
N ASP A 203 10.76 9.22 5.74
CA ASP A 203 9.54 9.99 5.94
C ASP A 203 8.29 9.19 5.58
N ILE A 204 8.33 8.36 4.53
CA ILE A 204 7.25 7.43 4.21
C ILE A 204 7.08 6.38 5.31
N CYS A 205 8.16 5.83 5.86
CA CYS A 205 8.08 4.87 6.95
C CYS A 205 7.50 5.50 8.23
N LEU A 206 7.93 6.72 8.59
CA LEU A 206 7.37 7.49 9.70
C LEU A 206 5.87 7.73 9.50
N TYR A 207 5.49 8.25 8.34
CA TYR A 207 4.09 8.48 8.02
C TYR A 207 3.29 7.18 8.08
N GLY A 208 3.82 6.10 7.52
CA GLY A 208 3.22 4.77 7.57
C GLY A 208 2.95 4.33 9.01
N MET A 209 3.94 4.44 9.89
CA MET A 209 3.79 4.12 11.32
C MET A 209 2.74 4.99 12.02
N GLU A 210 2.81 6.32 11.84
CA GLU A 210 1.84 7.25 12.44
C GLU A 210 0.42 6.90 12.03
N THR A 211 0.24 6.55 10.76
CA THR A 211 -1.07 6.23 10.19
C THR A 211 -1.59 4.88 10.67
N ILE A 212 -0.73 3.88 10.76
CA ILE A 212 -1.04 2.59 11.37
C ILE A 212 -1.54 2.78 12.79
N ASN A 213 -0.77 3.52 13.61
CA ASN A 213 -1.10 3.75 15.02
C ASN A 213 -2.41 4.53 15.15
N PHE A 214 -2.58 5.59 14.35
CA PHE A 214 -3.81 6.35 14.30
C PHE A 214 -5.04 5.48 14.00
N VAL A 215 -4.96 4.60 13.00
CA VAL A 215 -6.06 3.67 12.67
C VAL A 215 -6.29 2.69 13.82
N TYR A 216 -5.23 2.09 14.35
CA TYR A 216 -5.32 1.09 15.40
C TYR A 216 -5.97 1.63 16.67
N ASP A 217 -5.55 2.82 17.11
CA ASP A 217 -6.10 3.50 18.29
C ASP A 217 -7.59 3.82 18.11
N ASN A 218 -7.96 4.36 16.96
CA ASN A 218 -9.37 4.66 16.65
C ASN A 218 -10.22 3.39 16.58
N LEU A 219 -9.68 2.30 16.02
CA LEU A 219 -10.33 1.00 16.00
C LEU A 219 -10.50 0.40 17.38
N ASN A 220 -9.53 0.58 18.29
CA ASN A 220 -9.67 0.16 19.69
C ASN A 220 -10.79 0.92 20.41
N ILE A 221 -10.91 2.22 20.15
CA ILE A 221 -12.01 3.01 20.71
C ILE A 221 -13.35 2.52 20.14
N LEU A 222 -13.45 2.33 18.81
CA LEU A 222 -14.65 1.78 18.18
C LEU A 222 -15.02 0.41 18.75
N LYS A 223 -14.04 -0.48 18.88
CA LYS A 223 -14.19 -1.82 19.45
C LYS A 223 -14.79 -1.75 20.86
N SER A 224 -14.23 -0.89 21.71
CA SER A 224 -14.68 -0.69 23.09
C SER A 224 -16.12 -0.15 23.19
N LYS A 225 -16.53 0.68 22.22
CA LYS A 225 -17.92 1.17 22.15
C LYS A 225 -18.89 0.09 21.69
N LEU A 226 -18.51 -0.67 20.67
CA LEU A 226 -19.33 -1.76 20.15
C LEU A 226 -19.45 -2.93 21.15
N ASP A 227 -18.47 -3.14 22.03
CA ASP A 227 -18.51 -4.23 23.02
C ASP A 227 -19.63 -4.09 24.05
N LYS A 228 -20.11 -2.86 24.24
CA LYS A 228 -21.28 -2.56 25.06
C LYS A 228 -22.61 -3.04 24.41
N ASP A 229 -22.61 -3.30 23.11
CA ASP A 229 -23.78 -3.81 22.38
C ASP A 229 -23.64 -5.33 22.12
N LYS A 230 -24.56 -6.10 22.72
CA LYS A 230 -24.62 -7.57 22.58
C LYS A 230 -24.66 -8.02 21.11
N LYS A 231 -25.16 -7.19 20.19
CA LYS A 231 -25.22 -7.49 18.74
C LYS A 231 -23.84 -7.62 18.09
N PHE A 232 -22.80 -7.05 18.69
CA PHE A 232 -21.45 -7.05 18.12
C PHE A 232 -20.48 -8.01 18.80
N LYS A 233 -20.85 -8.61 19.94
CA LYS A 233 -20.01 -9.57 20.68
C LYS A 233 -19.38 -10.68 19.82
N SER A 234 -20.06 -11.15 18.78
CA SER A 234 -19.53 -12.19 17.88
C SER A 234 -18.45 -11.69 16.92
N ILE A 235 -18.42 -10.39 16.62
CA ILE A 235 -17.49 -9.76 15.67
C ILE A 235 -16.22 -9.28 16.40
N LEU A 236 -16.38 -8.85 17.65
CA LEU A 236 -15.34 -8.25 18.48
C LEU A 236 -14.33 -9.26 19.05
N LYS A 237 -14.67 -10.55 19.01
CA LYS A 237 -13.89 -11.65 19.61
C LYS A 237 -12.67 -12.10 18.79
N THR A 238 -12.35 -11.46 17.67
CA THR A 238 -11.40 -12.04 16.69
C THR A 238 -10.55 -10.99 15.97
N LYS A 239 -9.41 -11.44 15.41
CA LYS A 239 -8.59 -10.70 14.42
C LYS A 239 -9.43 -10.15 13.25
N SER A 240 -10.59 -10.76 12.98
CA SER A 240 -11.53 -10.33 11.95
C SER A 240 -12.04 -8.91 12.14
N PHE A 241 -12.19 -8.40 13.38
CA PHE A 241 -12.65 -7.02 13.60
C PHE A 241 -11.70 -6.03 12.93
N PHE A 242 -10.42 -6.10 13.28
CA PHE A 242 -9.42 -5.20 12.70
C PHE A 242 -9.34 -5.37 11.19
N ILE A 243 -9.34 -6.60 10.68
CA ILE A 243 -9.29 -6.83 9.24
C ILE A 243 -10.49 -6.17 8.54
N ILE A 244 -11.71 -6.46 8.98
CA ILE A 244 -12.93 -5.87 8.39
C ILE A 244 -12.89 -4.34 8.46
N PHE A 245 -12.50 -3.77 9.59
CA PHE A 245 -12.54 -2.32 9.76
C PHE A 245 -11.30 -1.58 9.23
N MET A 246 -10.23 -2.31 8.88
CA MET A 246 -9.08 -1.79 8.12
C MET A 246 -9.26 -1.99 6.61
N THR A 247 -10.20 -2.82 6.16
CA THR A 247 -10.54 -2.94 4.75
C THR A 247 -11.57 -1.86 4.37
N PRO A 248 -11.25 -0.94 3.45
CA PRO A 248 -12.16 0.13 3.04
C PRO A 248 -13.28 -0.36 2.12
N TYR A 249 -13.10 -1.48 1.43
CA TYR A 249 -14.05 -2.05 0.49
C TYR A 249 -14.11 -3.56 0.65
N ILE A 250 -15.31 -4.09 0.80
CA ILE A 250 -15.49 -5.50 1.10
C ILE A 250 -16.67 -6.03 0.30
N LYS A 251 -16.43 -7.07 -0.49
CA LYS A 251 -17.46 -7.93 -1.03
C LYS A 251 -17.76 -9.07 -0.06
N ILE A 252 -18.93 -9.67 -0.24
CA ILE A 252 -19.31 -10.86 0.52
C ILE A 252 -18.30 -12.00 0.29
N VAL A 253 -17.81 -12.15 -0.94
CA VAL A 253 -16.84 -13.19 -1.33
C VAL A 253 -15.51 -13.00 -0.60
N ASP A 254 -15.02 -11.77 -0.45
CA ASP A 254 -13.77 -11.48 0.26
C ASP A 254 -13.82 -11.97 1.71
N LEU A 255 -14.94 -11.77 2.41
CA LEU A 255 -15.11 -12.30 3.78
C LEU A 255 -15.20 -13.83 3.82
N MET A 256 -15.78 -14.44 2.78
CA MET A 256 -15.86 -15.90 2.66
C MET A 256 -14.45 -16.48 2.51
N GLU A 257 -13.61 -15.87 1.66
CA GLU A 257 -12.24 -16.30 1.43
C GLU A 257 -11.34 -16.05 2.64
N LEU A 258 -11.37 -14.84 3.21
CA LEU A 258 -10.53 -14.43 4.32
C LEU A 258 -10.80 -15.21 5.62
N PHE A 259 -12.06 -15.56 5.89
CA PHE A 259 -12.46 -16.15 7.16
C PHE A 259 -13.09 -17.54 7.05
N LYS A 260 -13.15 -18.13 5.84
CA LYS A 260 -13.84 -19.40 5.56
C LYS A 260 -15.28 -19.40 6.06
N TRP A 261 -15.97 -18.27 5.93
CA TRP A 261 -17.35 -18.12 6.39
C TRP A 261 -18.36 -18.54 5.33
N LYS A 262 -19.53 -19.04 5.77
CA LYS A 262 -20.69 -19.21 4.88
C LYS A 262 -21.17 -17.84 4.37
N ARG A 263 -21.65 -17.80 3.12
CA ARG A 263 -22.19 -16.59 2.46
C ARG A 263 -23.19 -15.83 3.34
N ASP A 264 -24.14 -16.52 3.95
CA ASP A 264 -25.17 -15.89 4.79
C ASP A 264 -24.61 -15.26 6.07
N LYS A 265 -23.51 -15.79 6.60
CA LYS A 265 -22.82 -15.20 7.76
C LYS A 265 -22.14 -13.89 7.35
N ALA A 266 -21.41 -13.89 6.24
CA ALA A 266 -20.76 -12.71 5.69
C ALA A 266 -21.78 -11.62 5.29
N ALA A 267 -22.86 -12.00 4.59
CA ALA A 267 -23.92 -11.08 4.18
C ALA A 267 -24.65 -10.46 5.38
N ARG A 268 -25.03 -11.25 6.39
CA ARG A 268 -25.67 -10.73 7.61
C ARG A 268 -24.77 -9.78 8.39
N LEU A 269 -23.47 -10.05 8.41
CA LEU A 269 -22.50 -9.15 9.04
C LEU A 269 -22.47 -7.80 8.32
N LEU A 270 -22.21 -7.80 7.02
CA LEU A 270 -22.10 -6.56 6.24
C LEU A 270 -23.40 -5.75 6.26
N LEU A 271 -24.56 -6.41 6.22
CA LEU A 271 -25.85 -5.77 6.40
C LEU A 271 -26.00 -5.14 7.79
N ARG A 272 -25.54 -5.82 8.85
CA ARG A 272 -25.56 -5.27 10.22
C ARG A 272 -24.67 -4.04 10.34
N LEU A 273 -23.45 -4.10 9.79
CA LEU A 273 -22.52 -2.97 9.79
C LEU A 273 -23.07 -1.78 9.01
N LYS A 274 -23.76 -2.03 7.89
CA LYS A 274 -24.49 -1.02 7.12
C LYS A 274 -25.60 -0.37 7.94
N ASN A 275 -26.45 -1.17 8.58
CA ASN A 275 -27.59 -0.67 9.36
C ASN A 275 -27.17 0.19 10.55
N GLU A 276 -25.95 -0.01 11.06
CA GLU A 276 -25.37 0.77 12.15
C GLU A 276 -24.54 1.96 11.64
N GLY A 277 -24.59 2.23 10.33
CA GLY A 277 -23.97 3.41 9.69
C GLY A 277 -22.45 3.33 9.54
N LEU A 278 -21.83 2.19 9.87
CA LEU A 278 -20.38 1.99 9.79
C LEU A 278 -19.93 1.69 8.36
N PHE A 279 -20.82 1.11 7.56
CA PHE A 279 -20.59 0.81 6.14
C PHE A 279 -21.74 1.38 5.30
N PHE A 280 -21.50 1.60 4.01
CA PHE A 280 -22.57 1.81 3.03
C PHE A 280 -22.52 0.73 1.94
N GLU A 281 -23.66 0.42 1.34
CA GLU A 281 -23.77 -0.60 0.30
C GLU A 281 -23.89 0.09 -1.06
N LEU A 282 -22.98 -0.26 -1.97
CA LEU A 282 -23.04 0.10 -3.37
C LEU A 282 -23.35 -1.16 -4.19
N LYS A 283 -24.36 -1.10 -5.06
CA LYS A 283 -24.72 -2.20 -5.94
C LYS A 283 -24.03 -2.01 -7.29
N ILE A 284 -23.13 -2.92 -7.66
CA ILE A 284 -22.42 -2.91 -8.94
C ILE A 284 -22.86 -4.14 -9.72
N LYS A 285 -23.66 -3.95 -10.78
CA LYS A 285 -24.27 -5.04 -11.56
C LYS A 285 -25.00 -6.05 -10.64
N LYS A 286 -24.51 -7.28 -10.56
CA LYS A 286 -25.06 -8.38 -9.73
C LYS A 286 -24.38 -8.50 -8.35
N GLU A 287 -23.37 -7.69 -8.06
CA GLU A 287 -22.59 -7.77 -6.83
C GLU A 287 -22.87 -6.60 -5.88
N LYS A 288 -22.73 -6.88 -4.58
CA LYS A 288 -22.79 -5.87 -3.52
C LYS A 288 -21.37 -5.57 -3.05
N LEU A 289 -20.98 -4.31 -3.12
CA LEU A 289 -19.75 -3.78 -2.55
C LEU A 289 -20.11 -3.00 -1.29
N TYR A 290 -19.50 -3.35 -0.16
CA TYR A 290 -19.68 -2.65 1.10
C TYR A 290 -18.48 -1.76 1.35
N ILE A 291 -18.72 -0.48 1.57
CA ILE A 291 -17.69 0.53 1.71
C ILE A 291 -17.64 0.97 3.17
N ASN A 292 -16.47 0.85 3.78
CA ASN A 292 -16.22 1.16 5.19
C ASN A 292 -16.20 2.67 5.39
N LYS A 293 -17.39 3.21 5.67
CA LYS A 293 -17.60 4.63 5.89
C LYS A 293 -16.79 5.13 7.08
N TYR A 294 -16.69 4.34 8.15
CA TYR A 294 -15.93 4.72 9.34
C TYR A 294 -14.46 5.00 9.02
N LEU A 295 -13.80 4.09 8.29
CA LEU A 295 -12.41 4.26 7.89
C LEU A 295 -12.21 5.45 6.95
N ILE A 296 -13.10 5.63 5.97
CA ILE A 296 -13.01 6.77 5.03
C ILE A 296 -13.18 8.09 5.77
N ASP A 297 -14.17 8.19 6.66
CA ASP A 297 -14.44 9.41 7.42
C ASP A 297 -13.32 9.72 8.43
N LEU A 298 -12.64 8.71 8.98
CA LEU A 298 -11.45 8.88 9.81
C LEU A 298 -10.34 9.65 9.07
N PHE A 299 -10.16 9.37 7.77
CA PHE A 299 -9.18 10.06 6.94
C PHE A 299 -9.69 11.39 6.38
N ALA A 300 -10.96 11.45 5.98
CA ALA A 300 -11.56 12.63 5.38
C ALA A 300 -11.61 13.84 6.34
N LYS A 301 -11.67 13.57 7.65
CA LYS A 301 -11.81 14.59 8.69
C LYS A 301 -10.52 14.82 9.50
N GLY A 302 -9.35 14.55 8.91
CA GLY A 302 -8.03 14.50 9.57
C GLY A 302 -7.87 15.36 10.84
N LYS A 303 -7.32 14.75 11.90
CA LYS A 303 -7.18 15.25 13.28
C LYS A 303 -8.43 15.99 13.82
N HIS A 304 -9.12 15.29 14.72
CA HIS A 304 -10.26 15.68 15.57
C HIS A 304 -11.66 15.38 15.03
N ASN A 305 -12.17 14.19 15.38
CA ASN A 305 -13.16 14.09 16.46
C ASN A 305 -13.26 12.67 17.02
N LYS A 306 -13.57 12.58 18.33
CA LYS A 306 -13.72 11.32 19.06
C LYS A 306 -14.86 10.50 18.44
N PRO A 307 -14.85 9.15 18.57
CA PRO A 307 -15.92 8.28 18.08
C PRO A 307 -17.32 8.53 18.68
N ASP A 308 -17.51 9.59 19.46
CA ASP A 308 -18.79 10.05 20.02
C ASP A 308 -19.68 10.68 18.93
N ASP A 309 -19.08 11.24 17.88
CA ASP A 309 -19.81 11.85 16.75
C ASP A 309 -20.47 10.81 15.82
N PHE A 310 -20.04 9.55 15.88
CA PHE A 310 -20.58 8.48 15.05
C PHE A 310 -21.83 7.81 15.62
N LEU A 311 -22.02 7.87 16.94
CA LEU A 311 -23.06 7.09 17.64
C LEU A 311 -24.19 7.96 18.21
N SER A 312 -24.07 9.28 18.17
CA SER A 312 -25.04 10.22 18.75
C SER A 312 -26.30 10.47 17.90
N LYS A 313 -26.40 9.94 16.66
CA LYS A 313 -27.61 10.08 15.82
C LYS A 313 -28.78 9.16 16.22
N LYS A 314 -28.76 8.52 17.40
CA LYS A 314 -29.91 7.74 17.93
C LYS A 314 -30.86 8.53 18.85
N THR A 315 -30.60 9.81 19.14
CA THR A 315 -31.48 10.63 20.01
C THR A 315 -32.28 11.72 19.30
N ALA A 316 -32.12 11.94 18.00
CA ALA A 316 -32.85 13.00 17.26
C ALA A 316 -34.15 12.55 16.57
N THR A 317 -34.69 11.36 16.88
CA THR A 317 -35.94 10.84 16.26
C THR A 317 -37.11 10.63 17.23
N LYS A 318 -37.12 11.30 18.39
CA LYS A 318 -38.33 11.36 19.24
C LYS A 318 -38.54 12.74 19.84
N LYS A 319 -39.14 13.64 19.05
CA LYS A 319 -40.12 14.66 19.48
C LYS A 319 -40.55 15.49 18.27
N ILE A 320 -41.40 14.88 17.44
CA ILE A 320 -42.48 15.64 16.81
C ILE A 320 -43.73 14.90 17.28
N LYS A 321 -44.25 15.33 18.42
CA LYS A 321 -45.61 15.08 18.85
C LYS A 321 -46.28 16.45 18.89
N GLU A 322 -47.27 16.60 18.02
CA GLU A 322 -48.52 17.33 18.22
C GLU A 322 -48.52 18.43 19.28
N SER A 323 -48.57 19.66 18.79
CA SER A 323 -49.42 20.74 19.30
C SER A 323 -49.56 21.81 18.23
#